data_AF-A0A2D5AZJ2-F1
#
_entry.id   AF-A0A2D5AZJ2-F1
#
_cell.length_a   1.000
_cell.length_b   1.000
_cell.length_c   1.000
_cell.angle_alpha   90.00
_cell.angle_beta   90.00
_cell.angle_gamma   90.00
#
_symmetry.space_group_name_H-M   'P 1'
#
loop_
_entity.id
_entity.type
_entity.pdbx_description
1 polymer ?
#
loop_
_entity_poly.entity_id
_entity_poly.type
_entity_poly.pdbx_seq_one_letter_code
_entity_poly.pdbx_strand_id
1 'polypeptide(L)'
;MLPDYQDLLLLEPRLREVEDELRGIRDDGASSFFCSNYEWLPISARLKVLLGPGRKEPPVEELDGGCVFTEVDLDEGAEGGEEDDLESDLLFDSRVFEIAYVELSRRMPACRDCGCQRFMPILLRQLECSRELFAR
;
A
#
# COMPACT_ATOMS: atom_id res chain seq x y z
N MET A 1 1.28 -19.48 4.37
CA MET A 1 1.50 -18.66 5.58
C MET A 1 1.76 -17.25 5.06
N LEU A 2 1.10 -16.22 5.59
CA LEU A 2 1.38 -14.85 5.13
C LEU A 2 2.78 -14.43 5.64
N PRO A 3 3.61 -13.77 4.81
CA PRO A 3 4.90 -13.25 5.25
C PRO A 3 4.70 -12.25 6.38
N ASP A 4 5.58 -12.24 7.37
CA ASP A 4 5.63 -11.15 8.34
C ASP A 4 6.40 -9.94 7.76
N TYR A 5 6.48 -8.84 8.50
CA TYR A 5 7.15 -7.65 8.00
C TYR A 5 8.66 -7.84 7.75
N GLN A 6 9.34 -8.71 8.51
CA GLN A 6 10.75 -9.01 8.28
C GLN A 6 10.93 -9.80 6.97
N ASP A 7 10.03 -10.73 6.70
CA ASP A 7 10.00 -11.44 5.41
C ASP A 7 9.83 -10.44 4.25
N LEU A 8 8.94 -9.44 4.40
CA LEU A 8 8.76 -8.41 3.37
C LEU A 8 10.01 -7.56 3.13
N LEU A 9 10.81 -7.26 4.16
CA LEU A 9 12.07 -6.53 4.00
C LEU A 9 13.15 -7.33 3.28
N LEU A 10 13.06 -8.67 3.29
CA LEU A 10 13.93 -9.55 2.51
C LEU A 10 13.46 -9.60 1.05
N LEU A 11 12.16 -9.70 0.83
CA LEU A 11 11.55 -9.82 -0.50
C LEU A 11 11.53 -8.50 -1.29
N GLU A 12 11.32 -7.36 -0.63
CA GLU A 12 11.35 -6.02 -1.24
C GLU A 12 12.32 -5.09 -0.47
N PRO A 13 13.63 -5.12 -0.79
CA PRO A 13 14.64 -4.33 -0.10
C PRO A 13 14.42 -2.81 -0.15
N ARG A 14 13.68 -2.29 -1.14
CA ARG A 14 13.37 -0.85 -1.24
C ARG A 14 12.46 -0.37 -0.11
N LEU A 15 11.80 -1.28 0.62
CA LEU A 15 11.09 -0.92 1.86
C LEU A 15 12.03 -0.34 2.91
N ARG A 16 13.33 -0.66 2.89
CA ARG A 16 14.31 -0.06 3.82
C ARG A 16 14.48 1.44 3.57
N GLU A 17 14.41 1.88 2.32
CA GLU A 17 14.44 3.31 2.00
C GLU A 17 13.22 4.03 2.58
N VAL A 18 12.06 3.38 2.54
CA VAL A 18 10.83 3.90 3.15
C VAL A 18 10.95 3.96 4.67
N GLU A 19 11.57 2.95 5.30
CA GLU A 19 11.86 2.99 6.74
C GLU A 19 12.77 4.16 7.12
N ASP A 20 13.83 4.38 6.34
CA ASP A 20 14.79 5.45 6.61
C ASP A 20 14.15 6.84 6.44
N GLU A 21 13.32 7.02 5.40
CA GLU A 21 12.51 8.22 5.20
C GLU A 21 11.61 8.48 6.42
N LEU A 22 10.90 7.45 6.89
CA LEU A 22 10.00 7.54 8.03
C LEU A 22 10.74 7.89 9.34
N ARG A 23 11.93 7.35 9.57
CA ARG A 23 12.77 7.70 10.75
C ARG A 23 13.20 9.17 10.75
N GLY A 24 13.23 9.80 9.58
CA GLY A 24 13.49 11.22 9.40
C GLY A 24 12.31 12.12 9.80
N ILE A 25 11.08 11.60 9.77
CA ILE A 25 9.88 12.37 10.10
C ILE A 25 9.79 12.56 11.62
N ARG A 26 9.87 13.80 12.06
CA ARG A 26 9.81 14.18 13.48
C ARG A 26 9.05 15.49 13.65
N ASP A 27 8.32 15.58 14.75
CA ASP A 27 7.81 16.85 15.24
C ASP A 27 8.90 17.54 16.07
N ASP A 28 9.58 18.52 15.48
CA ASP A 28 10.71 19.24 16.09
C ASP A 28 10.30 20.43 16.98
N GLY A 29 9.01 20.77 17.03
CA GLY A 29 8.56 21.94 17.78
C GLY A 29 8.66 23.27 17.04
N ALA A 30 9.25 23.32 15.84
CA ALA A 30 9.49 24.57 15.13
C ALA A 30 8.18 25.18 14.58
N SER A 31 7.24 24.31 14.19
CA SER A 31 5.90 24.71 13.74
C SER A 31 4.91 24.71 14.91
N SER A 32 3.91 25.60 14.83
CA SER A 32 2.79 25.64 15.78
C SER A 32 1.88 24.41 15.72
N PHE A 33 2.02 23.57 14.69
CA PHE A 33 1.29 22.30 14.55
C PHE A 33 2.14 21.25 13.83
N PHE A 34 1.80 19.99 14.03
CA PHE A 34 2.36 18.84 13.32
C PHE A 34 1.26 17.82 13.00
N CYS A 35 1.23 17.33 11.75
CA CYS A 35 0.21 16.41 11.27
C CYS A 35 0.83 15.14 10.71
N SER A 36 0.84 14.07 11.49
CA SER A 36 1.35 12.75 11.08
C SER A 36 0.65 12.22 9.84
N ASN A 37 -0.67 12.44 9.74
CA ASN A 37 -1.42 11.98 8.57
C ASN A 37 -0.98 12.68 7.29
N TYR A 38 -0.61 13.96 7.37
CA TYR A 38 -0.13 14.73 6.22
C TYR A 38 1.24 14.23 5.79
N GLU A 39 2.17 14.06 6.74
CA GLU A 39 3.50 13.49 6.49
C GLU A 39 3.44 12.03 6.00
N TRP A 40 2.42 11.27 6.42
CA TRP A 40 2.21 9.88 6.02
C TRP A 40 1.71 9.71 4.59
N LEU A 41 1.02 10.70 4.01
CA LEU A 41 0.46 10.60 2.65
C LEU A 41 1.49 10.19 1.59
N PRO A 42 2.64 10.88 1.41
CA PRO A 42 3.63 10.50 0.41
C PRO A 42 4.21 9.10 0.66
N ILE A 43 4.46 8.74 1.93
CA ILE A 43 4.92 7.39 2.32
C ILE A 43 3.91 6.32 1.89
N SER A 44 2.64 6.52 2.23
CA SER A 44 1.57 5.58 1.91
C SER A 44 1.38 5.41 0.40
N ALA A 45 1.55 6.48 -0.39
CA ALA A 45 1.49 6.42 -1.84
C ALA A 45 2.64 5.58 -2.41
N ARG A 46 3.86 5.78 -1.89
CA ARG A 46 5.03 5.00 -2.28
C ARG A 46 4.89 3.51 -1.91
N LEU A 47 4.35 3.21 -0.73
CA LEU A 47 4.04 1.83 -0.33
C LEU A 47 3.04 1.16 -1.28
N LYS A 48 2.01 1.89 -1.75
CA LYS A 48 1.07 1.37 -2.76
C LYS A 48 1.75 1.08 -4.09
N VAL A 49 2.77 1.84 -4.48
CA VAL A 49 3.53 1.58 -5.71
C VAL A 49 4.43 0.36 -5.55
N LEU A 50 4.99 0.13 -4.36
CA LEU A 50 5.87 -1.00 -4.08
C LEU A 50 5.10 -2.32 -3.91
N LEU A 51 4.00 -2.28 -3.16
CA LEU A 51 3.31 -3.47 -2.65
C LEU A 51 1.82 -3.53 -3.02
N GLY A 52 1.29 -2.48 -3.64
CA GLY A 52 -0.11 -2.46 -4.04
C GLY A 52 -0.36 -3.38 -5.24
N PRO A 53 -1.62 -3.73 -5.53
CA PRO A 53 -2.01 -4.67 -6.58
C PRO A 53 -1.78 -4.16 -8.03
N GLY A 54 -0.81 -3.28 -8.25
CA GLY A 54 -0.55 -2.56 -9.49
C GLY A 54 0.78 -2.91 -10.14
N ARG A 55 1.02 -4.21 -10.39
CA ARG A 55 1.98 -4.69 -11.39
C ARG A 55 1.49 -5.98 -12.08
N LYS A 56 0.22 -6.02 -12.48
CA LYS A 56 -0.01 -6.54 -13.83
C LYS A 56 0.22 -5.34 -14.73
N GLU A 57 1.45 -5.15 -15.21
CA GLU A 57 1.58 -4.45 -16.49
C GLU A 57 0.57 -5.16 -17.41
N PRO A 58 -0.46 -4.47 -17.95
CA PRO A 58 -1.13 -5.05 -19.09
C PRO A 58 -0.02 -5.35 -20.11
N PRO A 59 -0.04 -6.49 -20.81
CA PRO A 59 0.95 -6.76 -21.84
C PRO A 59 1.03 -5.51 -22.72
N VAL A 60 2.25 -4.97 -22.87
CA VAL A 60 2.48 -3.81 -23.73
C VAL A 60 2.23 -4.30 -25.15
N GLU A 61 0.98 -4.29 -25.58
CA GLU A 61 0.68 -4.27 -27.00
C GLU A 61 1.14 -2.89 -27.49
N GLU A 62 2.19 -2.90 -28.31
CA GLU A 62 2.58 -1.74 -29.10
C GLU A 62 1.33 -1.27 -29.88
N LEU A 63 0.68 -0.21 -29.39
CA LEU A 63 -0.44 0.40 -30.09
C LEU A 63 0.11 1.14 -31.31
N ASP A 64 0.29 0.39 -32.38
CA ASP A 64 0.37 0.94 -33.73
C ASP A 64 -1.02 1.51 -34.07
N GLY A 65 -1.16 2.81 -33.85
CA GLY A 65 -2.25 3.70 -34.23
C GLY A 65 -3.62 3.09 -34.55
N GLY A 66 -4.55 3.13 -33.59
CA GLY A 66 -5.97 3.02 -33.90
C GLY A 66 -6.86 2.81 -32.68
N CYS A 67 -7.60 3.85 -32.27
CA CYS A 67 -8.69 3.68 -31.32
C CYS A 67 -9.80 2.81 -31.94
N VAL A 68 -9.95 1.57 -31.47
CA VAL A 68 -11.17 0.80 -31.63
C VAL A 68 -11.44 0.08 -30.30
N PHE A 69 -12.54 0.46 -29.64
CA PHE A 69 -13.12 -0.35 -28.58
C PHE A 69 -13.76 -1.57 -29.25
N THR A 70 -13.21 -2.76 -29.02
CA THR A 70 -13.92 -4.02 -29.23
C THR A 70 -14.02 -4.75 -27.91
N GLU A 71 -15.26 -5.07 -27.55
CA GLU A 71 -15.63 -6.01 -26.50
C GLU A 71 -14.87 -7.32 -26.76
N VAL A 72 -14.15 -7.82 -25.77
CA VAL A 72 -13.42 -9.09 -25.88
C VAL A 72 -14.26 -10.20 -25.26
N ASP A 73 -14.75 -11.08 -26.13
CA ASP A 73 -15.22 -12.41 -25.81
C ASP A 73 -14.08 -13.22 -25.17
N LEU A 74 -14.38 -13.89 -24.06
CA LEU A 74 -13.50 -14.83 -23.37
C LEU A 74 -13.55 -16.18 -24.09
N ASP A 75 -12.50 -16.53 -24.82
CA ASP A 75 -12.25 -17.92 -25.20
C ASP A 75 -10.76 -18.28 -25.16
N GLU A 76 -10.52 -19.57 -24.98
CA GLU A 76 -9.39 -20.24 -24.34
C GLU A 76 -8.00 -20.09 -24.98
N GLY A 77 -6.97 -20.18 -24.12
CA GLY A 77 -5.75 -20.95 -24.43
C GLY A 77 -4.45 -20.15 -24.60
N ALA A 78 -3.60 -20.17 -23.58
CA ALA A 78 -2.15 -20.03 -23.76
C ALA A 78 -1.41 -20.75 -22.62
N GLU A 79 -0.86 -21.93 -22.93
CA GLU A 79 0.19 -22.59 -22.14
C GLU A 79 1.51 -21.81 -22.33
N GLY A 80 2.21 -21.50 -21.23
CA GLY A 80 3.55 -20.91 -21.32
C GLY A 80 4.18 -20.62 -19.96
N GLY A 81 5.11 -21.49 -19.55
CA GLY A 81 6.24 -21.14 -18.68
C GLY A 81 5.97 -21.02 -17.18
N GLU A 82 5.68 -22.13 -16.51
CA GLU A 82 5.92 -22.24 -15.06
C GLU A 82 7.44 -22.32 -14.83
N GLU A 83 8.00 -21.36 -14.08
CA GLU A 83 9.15 -21.48 -13.14
C GLU A 83 9.84 -20.11 -12.93
N ASP A 84 9.15 -19.13 -12.32
CA ASP A 84 9.74 -18.11 -11.40
C ASP A 84 8.71 -17.12 -10.77
N ASP A 85 7.42 -17.21 -11.13
CA ASP A 85 6.43 -16.16 -10.77
C ASP A 85 5.77 -16.29 -9.38
N LEU A 86 6.05 -17.35 -8.61
CA LEU A 86 5.33 -17.60 -7.34
C LEU A 86 5.76 -16.64 -6.20
N GLU A 87 6.99 -16.13 -6.20
CA GLU A 87 7.43 -15.16 -5.18
C GLU A 87 6.94 -13.73 -5.49
N SER A 88 6.77 -13.41 -6.78
CA SER A 88 6.28 -12.11 -7.25
C SER A 88 4.80 -11.92 -6.91
N ASP A 89 3.96 -12.95 -7.11
CA ASP A 89 2.52 -12.90 -6.83
C ASP A 89 2.18 -12.64 -5.35
N LEU A 90 3.07 -13.02 -4.42
CA LEU A 90 2.88 -12.74 -3.00
C LEU A 90 3.04 -11.25 -2.66
N LEU A 91 3.92 -10.52 -3.36
CA LEU A 91 4.25 -9.13 -3.06
C LEU A 91 3.18 -8.12 -3.51
N PHE A 92 2.30 -8.52 -4.42
CA PHE A 92 1.24 -7.69 -4.98
C PHE A 92 -0.16 -8.03 -4.43
N ASP A 93 -0.22 -8.72 -3.28
CA ASP A 93 -1.45 -8.94 -2.52
C ASP A 93 -1.79 -7.69 -1.69
N SER A 94 -3.07 -7.29 -1.67
CA SER A 94 -3.57 -6.24 -0.79
C SER A 94 -3.21 -6.49 0.68
N ARG A 95 -3.04 -7.76 1.08
CA ARG A 95 -2.60 -8.16 2.43
C ARG A 95 -1.15 -7.80 2.72
N VAL A 96 -0.25 -7.90 1.75
CA VAL A 96 1.17 -7.52 1.93
C VAL A 96 1.29 -6.01 2.10
N PHE A 97 0.55 -5.25 1.30
CA PHE A 97 0.40 -3.81 1.52
C PHE A 97 -0.15 -3.50 2.93
N GLU A 98 -1.21 -4.19 3.38
CA GLU A 98 -1.78 -3.98 4.72
C GLU A 98 -0.79 -4.24 5.85
N ILE A 99 0.01 -5.30 5.76
CA ILE A 99 1.05 -5.63 6.76
C ILE A 99 2.07 -4.49 6.85
N ALA A 100 2.65 -4.09 5.71
CA ALA A 100 3.63 -3.01 5.68
C ALA A 100 3.03 -1.67 6.12
N TYR A 101 1.80 -1.37 5.70
CA TYR A 101 1.08 -0.16 6.07
C TYR A 101 0.87 -0.07 7.59
N VAL A 102 0.37 -1.13 8.21
CA VAL A 102 0.11 -1.16 9.67
C VAL A 102 1.41 -1.04 10.45
N GLU A 103 2.45 -1.78 10.05
CA GLU A 103 3.71 -1.79 10.77
C GLU A 103 4.43 -0.44 10.70
N LEU A 104 4.46 0.19 9.52
CA LEU A 104 5.12 1.48 9.31
C LEU A 104 4.31 2.65 9.88
N SER A 105 2.98 2.67 9.73
CA SER A 105 2.15 3.77 10.24
C SER A 105 2.21 3.90 11.77
N ARG A 106 2.40 2.80 12.50
CA ARG A 106 2.58 2.81 13.97
C ARG A 106 3.84 3.53 14.43
N ARG A 107 4.84 3.68 13.56
CA ARG A 107 6.12 4.33 13.86
C ARG A 107 6.07 5.85 13.66
N MET A 108 4.99 6.36 13.07
CA MET A 108 4.82 7.80 12.90
C MET A 108 4.69 8.50 14.26
N PRO A 109 5.28 9.70 14.43
CA PRO A 109 5.05 10.52 15.62
C PRO A 109 3.56 10.85 15.78
N ALA A 110 3.12 11.15 17.00
CA ALA A 110 1.75 11.60 17.23
C ALA A 110 1.52 12.99 16.62
N CYS A 111 0.28 13.28 16.20
CA CYS A 111 -0.08 14.62 15.76
C CYS A 111 0.02 15.61 16.94
N ARG A 112 0.40 16.87 16.69
CA ARG A 112 0.34 17.97 17.67
C ARG A 112 -0.48 19.11 17.09
N ASP A 113 -1.51 19.55 17.82
CA ASP A 113 -2.31 20.73 17.48
C ASP A 113 -2.87 20.74 16.04
N CYS A 114 -3.03 19.56 15.43
CA CYS A 114 -3.66 19.41 14.12
C CYS A 114 -5.16 19.09 14.27
N GLY A 115 -5.98 19.66 13.38
CA GLY A 115 -7.43 19.41 13.34
C GLY A 115 -7.80 17.94 13.10
N CYS A 116 -6.87 17.14 12.60
CA CYS A 116 -7.02 15.70 12.34
C CYS A 116 -7.37 14.89 13.59
N GLN A 117 -6.87 15.27 14.77
CA GLN A 117 -7.23 14.61 16.02
C GLN A 117 -8.73 14.71 16.35
N ARG A 118 -9.43 15.75 15.85
CA ARG A 118 -10.89 15.85 16.00
C ARG A 118 -11.66 14.85 15.14
N PHE A 119 -11.08 14.38 14.04
CA PHE A 119 -11.73 13.46 13.10
C PHE A 119 -11.38 11.99 13.36
N MET A 120 -10.24 11.70 14.01
CA MET A 120 -9.82 10.32 14.30
C MET A 120 -10.79 9.52 15.17
N PRO A 121 -11.42 10.07 16.23
CA PRO A 121 -12.44 9.34 16.98
C PRO A 121 -13.67 8.95 16.15
N ILE A 122 -14.01 9.74 15.13
CA ILE A 122 -15.13 9.46 14.22
C ILE A 122 -14.76 8.33 13.26
N LEU A 123 -13.55 8.38 12.68
CA LEU A 123 -13.04 7.35 11.78
C LEU A 123 -12.82 6.00 12.50
N LEU A 124 -12.24 6.02 13.72
CA LEU A 124 -12.06 4.82 14.52
C LEU A 124 -13.41 4.17 14.88
N ARG A 125 -14.40 4.97 15.27
CA ARG A 125 -15.75 4.49 15.55
C ARG A 125 -16.45 3.93 14.31
N GLN A 126 -16.23 4.52 13.13
CA GLN A 126 -16.74 3.97 11.87
C GLN A 126 -16.11 2.62 11.54
N LEU A 127 -14.80 2.47 11.72
CA LEU A 127 -14.09 1.20 11.51
C LEU A 127 -14.53 0.11 12.49
N GLU A 128 -14.77 0.46 13.75
CA GLU A 128 -15.35 -0.44 14.76
C GLU A 128 -16.75 -0.91 14.36
N CYS A 129 -17.64 0.02 13.97
CA CYS A 129 -18.97 -0.34 13.45
C CYS A 129 -18.91 -1.20 12.19
N SER A 130 -17.98 -0.95 11.28
CA SER A 130 -17.79 -1.78 10.09
C SER A 130 -17.30 -3.18 10.46
N ARG A 131 -16.38 -3.32 11.41
CA ARG A 131 -15.95 -4.64 11.93
C ARG A 131 -17.11 -5.44 12.51
N GLU A 132 -18.02 -4.80 13.24
CA GLU A 132 -19.20 -5.47 13.78
C GLU A 132 -20.19 -5.89 12.69
N LEU A 133 -20.31 -5.11 11.61
CA LEU A 133 -21.18 -5.42 10.46
C LEU A 133 -20.67 -6.61 9.63
N PHE A 134 -19.35 -6.78 9.50
CA PHE A 134 -18.72 -7.88 8.75
C PHE A 134 -18.36 -9.10 9.61
N ALA A 135 -18.67 -9.08 10.91
CA ALA A 135 -18.52 -10.22 11.82
C ALA A 135 -19.81 -11.08 11.94
N ARG A 136 -20.79 -10.86 11.06
CA ARG A 136 -22.00 -11.67 10.88
C ARG A 136 -21.95 -12.39 9.54
#